data_AF-A0A6G0QAG9-F1
#
_entry.id   AF-A0A6G0QAG9-F1
#
_cell.length_a   1.000
_cell.length_b   1.000
_cell.length_c   1.000
_cell.angle_alpha   90.00
_cell.angle_beta   90.00
_cell.angle_gamma   90.00
#
_symmetry.space_group_name_H-M   'P 1'
#
loop_
_entity.id
_entity.type
_entity.pdbx_description
1 polymer ?
#
loop_
_entity_poly.entity_id
_entity_poly.type
_entity_poly.pdbx_seq_one_letter_code
_entity_poly.pdbx_strand_id
1 'polypeptide(L)'
;MNLSLFDACLRQYQAVLANDEVNQLRGVQYVYALWGALFAVPVSVLTESEDRYGEYGRTLKKWWDAAYATFYAYLPDLALSTAHSTAKYARASKEAGVSSGKRTAEMFRVGFLVALLCVSLLIHLPLAAYNLLELLLLGKVGVALALLSFNCANYYLEWTRWGLPASVIVVAVGLTSCIWRMGEADGPLKELTPSALLLQALEGMRTRAEQ
;
A
#
# COMPACT_ATOMS: atom_id res chain seq x y z
N MET A 1 -12.43 -18.65 58.13
CA MET A 1 -12.31 -18.82 56.67
C MET A 1 -12.24 -20.31 56.38
N ASN A 2 -13.14 -20.86 55.56
CA ASN A 2 -13.41 -22.30 55.42
C ASN A 2 -12.29 -23.04 54.67
N LEU A 3 -11.18 -23.31 55.36
CA LEU A 3 -10.06 -24.13 54.86
C LEU A 3 -10.50 -25.51 54.38
N SER A 4 -11.56 -26.08 54.97
CA SER A 4 -12.11 -27.39 54.59
C SER A 4 -12.78 -27.39 53.21
N LEU A 5 -13.45 -26.31 52.82
CA LEU A 5 -14.08 -26.18 51.50
C LEU A 5 -13.00 -25.99 50.43
N PHE A 6 -12.00 -25.17 50.73
CA PHE A 6 -10.87 -24.95 49.84
C PHE A 6 -10.09 -26.24 49.59
N ASP A 7 -9.83 -27.01 50.64
CA ASP A 7 -9.16 -28.31 50.54
C ASP A 7 -9.98 -29.35 49.74
N ALA A 8 -11.30 -29.37 49.90
CA ALA A 8 -12.18 -30.22 49.10
C ALA A 8 -12.18 -29.84 47.60
N CYS A 9 -12.28 -28.54 47.29
CA CYS A 9 -12.16 -28.04 45.91
C CYS A 9 -10.78 -28.36 45.31
N LEU A 10 -9.70 -28.21 46.10
CA LEU A 10 -8.34 -28.45 45.63
C LEU A 10 -8.10 -29.93 45.31
N ARG A 11 -8.61 -30.85 46.15
CA ARG A 11 -8.54 -32.30 45.88
C ARG A 11 -9.30 -32.69 44.61
N GLN A 12 -10.49 -32.14 44.40
CA GLN A 12 -11.29 -32.45 43.22
C GLN A 12 -10.71 -31.81 41.95
N TYR A 13 -10.08 -30.64 42.07
CA TYR A 13 -9.33 -30.02 40.97
C TYR A 13 -8.08 -30.83 40.60
N GLN A 14 -7.34 -31.35 41.59
CA GLN A 14 -6.23 -32.27 41.37
C GLN A 14 -6.66 -33.56 40.69
N ALA A 15 -7.84 -34.10 41.03
CA ALA A 15 -8.41 -35.27 40.36
C ALA A 15 -8.74 -35.00 38.88
N VAL A 16 -9.25 -33.80 38.55
CA VAL A 16 -9.51 -33.40 37.15
C VAL A 16 -8.21 -33.21 36.37
N LEU A 17 -7.17 -32.64 36.99
CA LEU A 17 -5.85 -32.48 36.38
C LEU A 17 -5.10 -33.81 36.20
N ALA A 18 -5.33 -34.77 37.09
CA ALA A 18 -4.75 -36.10 37.02
C ALA A 18 -5.48 -37.03 36.04
N ASN A 19 -6.59 -36.58 35.43
CA ASN A 19 -7.32 -37.35 34.44
C ASN A 19 -6.56 -37.37 33.10
N ASP A 20 -6.26 -38.57 32.61
CA ASP A 20 -5.54 -38.79 31.35
C ASP A 20 -6.24 -38.16 30.14
N GLU A 21 -7.58 -38.07 30.13
CA GLU A 21 -8.32 -37.42 29.05
C GLU A 21 -8.04 -35.92 28.96
N VAL A 22 -7.92 -35.24 30.10
CA VAL A 22 -7.60 -33.82 30.17
C VAL A 22 -6.13 -33.60 29.82
N ASN A 23 -5.25 -34.50 30.27
CA ASN A 23 -3.81 -34.42 30.04
C ASN A 23 -3.42 -34.70 28.58
N GLN A 24 -4.27 -35.40 27.83
CA GLN A 24 -4.09 -35.62 26.39
C GLN A 24 -4.49 -34.41 25.53
N LEU A 25 -5.27 -33.47 26.07
CA LEU A 25 -5.63 -32.23 25.35
C LEU A 25 -4.40 -31.35 25.16
N ARG A 26 -4.28 -30.70 23.99
CA ARG A 26 -3.16 -29.81 23.67
C ARG A 26 -3.61 -28.39 23.36
N GLY A 27 -2.78 -27.43 23.75
CA GLY A 27 -2.93 -26.02 23.42
C GLY A 27 -4.22 -25.40 23.94
N VAL A 28 -5.03 -24.84 23.03
CA VAL A 28 -6.25 -24.09 23.38
C VAL A 28 -7.31 -24.99 24.03
N GLN A 29 -7.40 -26.25 23.62
CA GLN A 29 -8.39 -27.19 24.18
C GLN A 29 -8.10 -27.54 25.64
N TYR A 30 -6.82 -27.70 26.01
CA TYR A 30 -6.40 -27.90 27.39
C TYR A 30 -6.73 -26.69 28.28
N VAL A 31 -6.48 -25.48 27.77
CA VAL A 31 -6.79 -24.23 28.48
C VAL A 31 -8.30 -24.08 28.70
N TYR A 32 -9.12 -24.39 27.69
CA TYR A 32 -10.59 -24.38 27.85
C TYR A 32 -11.09 -25.44 28.84
N ALA A 33 -10.47 -26.63 28.87
CA ALA A 33 -10.80 -27.67 29.83
C ALA A 33 -10.46 -27.26 31.27
N LEU A 34 -9.28 -26.65 31.50
CA LEU A 34 -8.94 -26.07 32.81
C LEU A 34 -9.85 -24.92 33.20
N TRP A 35 -10.17 -24.04 32.25
CA TRP A 35 -11.08 -22.93 32.48
C TRP A 35 -12.48 -23.42 32.87
N GLY A 36 -12.97 -24.47 32.21
CA GLY A 36 -14.23 -25.13 32.59
C GLY A 36 -14.16 -25.81 33.96
N ALA A 37 -13.06 -26.51 34.26
CA ALA A 37 -12.84 -27.16 35.55
C ALA A 37 -12.79 -26.15 36.71
N LEU A 38 -12.20 -24.97 36.48
CA LEU A 38 -12.15 -23.88 37.46
C LEU A 38 -13.54 -23.53 37.95
N PHE A 39 -14.54 -23.50 37.05
CA PHE A 39 -15.92 -23.19 37.40
C PHE A 39 -16.78 -24.41 37.76
N ALA A 40 -16.54 -25.59 37.19
CA ALA A 40 -17.36 -26.77 37.49
C ALA A 40 -17.07 -27.36 38.88
N VAL A 41 -15.80 -27.36 39.30
CA VAL A 41 -15.37 -28.03 40.55
C VAL A 41 -15.98 -27.38 41.80
N PRO A 42 -15.95 -26.05 41.99
CA PRO A 42 -16.55 -25.43 43.18
C PRO A 42 -18.07 -25.64 43.29
N VAL A 43 -18.80 -25.64 42.17
CA VAL A 43 -20.26 -25.92 42.16
C VAL A 43 -20.55 -27.35 42.56
N SER A 44 -19.75 -28.31 42.07
CA SER A 44 -19.92 -29.73 42.40
C SER A 44 -19.70 -30.00 43.89
N VAL A 45 -18.61 -29.47 44.46
CA VAL A 45 -18.31 -29.57 45.90
C VAL A 45 -19.42 -28.92 46.72
N LEU A 46 -19.87 -27.72 46.35
CA LEU A 46 -20.93 -27.00 47.06
C LEU A 46 -22.30 -27.69 46.97
N THR A 47 -22.53 -28.49 45.92
CA THR A 47 -23.76 -29.26 45.75
C THR A 47 -23.73 -30.55 46.56
N GLU A 48 -22.59 -31.23 46.62
CA GLU A 48 -22.43 -32.46 47.41
C GLU A 48 -22.38 -32.21 48.93
N SER A 49 -22.03 -30.99 49.34
CA SER A 49 -21.85 -30.61 50.74
C SER A 49 -22.86 -29.56 51.23
N GLU A 50 -24.04 -29.50 50.60
CA GLU A 50 -25.09 -28.52 50.92
C GLU A 50 -25.51 -28.57 52.40
N ASP A 51 -25.66 -29.78 52.96
CA ASP A 51 -26.02 -30.00 54.38
C ASP A 51 -24.90 -29.59 55.35
N ARG A 52 -23.64 -29.58 54.90
CA ARG A 52 -22.45 -29.32 55.73
C ARG A 52 -22.16 -27.82 55.86
N TYR A 53 -22.42 -27.04 54.81
CA TYR A 53 -22.11 -25.61 54.75
C TYR A 53 -23.35 -24.70 54.85
N GLY A 54 -24.55 -25.27 54.81
CA GLY A 54 -25.81 -24.59 55.06
C GLY A 54 -26.02 -23.32 54.21
N GLU A 55 -26.47 -22.24 54.84
CA GLU A 55 -26.81 -20.99 54.16
C GLU A 55 -25.61 -20.28 53.49
N TYR A 56 -24.41 -20.43 54.08
CA TYR A 56 -23.17 -19.93 53.51
C TYR A 56 -22.83 -20.63 52.20
N GLY A 57 -22.94 -21.96 52.16
CA GLY A 57 -22.72 -22.76 50.94
C GLY A 57 -23.69 -22.39 49.82
N ARG A 58 -24.97 -22.20 50.15
CA ARG A 58 -26.00 -21.78 49.18
C ARG A 58 -25.74 -20.39 48.60
N THR A 59 -25.27 -19.45 49.42
CA THR A 59 -24.94 -18.10 48.95
C THR A 59 -23.72 -18.13 48.04
N LEU A 60 -22.66 -18.85 48.43
CA LEU A 60 -21.45 -19.00 47.63
C LEU A 60 -21.73 -19.70 46.29
N LYS A 61 -22.63 -20.69 46.27
CA LYS A 61 -23.09 -21.35 45.05
C LYS A 61 -23.73 -20.37 44.07
N LYS A 62 -24.66 -19.52 44.54
CA LYS A 62 -25.30 -18.50 43.68
C LYS A 62 -24.29 -17.51 43.09
N TRP A 63 -23.30 -17.08 43.87
CA TRP A 63 -22.22 -16.23 43.38
C TRP A 63 -21.40 -16.93 42.31
N TRP A 64 -21.14 -18.22 42.49
CA TRP A 64 -20.37 -19.01 41.55
C TRP A 64 -21.13 -19.33 40.26
N ASP A 65 -22.44 -19.60 40.35
CA ASP A 65 -23.33 -19.76 39.18
C ASP A 65 -23.38 -18.47 38.35
N ALA A 66 -23.44 -17.31 39.02
CA ALA A 66 -23.36 -16.01 38.34
C ALA A 66 -21.99 -15.78 37.67
N ALA A 67 -20.90 -16.18 38.33
CA ALA A 67 -19.56 -16.12 37.76
C ALA A 67 -19.40 -17.06 36.56
N TYR A 68 -19.93 -18.27 36.63
CA TYR A 68 -19.95 -19.23 35.51
C TYR A 68 -20.70 -18.65 34.30
N ALA A 69 -21.92 -18.14 34.51
CA ALA A 69 -22.69 -17.52 33.43
C ALA A 69 -21.90 -16.38 32.76
N THR A 70 -21.30 -15.50 33.56
CA THR A 70 -20.59 -14.32 33.05
C THR A 70 -19.26 -14.69 32.34
N PHE A 71 -18.42 -15.49 32.99
CA PHE A 71 -17.03 -15.72 32.56
C PHE A 71 -16.84 -16.95 31.68
N TYR A 72 -17.73 -17.95 31.77
CA TYR A 72 -17.64 -19.17 30.98
C TYR A 72 -18.64 -19.20 29.83
N ALA A 73 -19.87 -18.73 30.01
CA ALA A 73 -20.86 -18.74 28.93
C ALA A 73 -20.80 -17.46 28.07
N TYR A 74 -20.85 -16.27 28.68
CA TYR A 74 -20.92 -15.01 27.93
C TYR A 74 -19.56 -14.55 27.37
N LEU A 75 -18.50 -14.55 28.19
CA LEU A 75 -17.22 -13.97 27.80
C LEU A 75 -16.54 -14.61 26.57
N PRO A 76 -16.46 -15.96 26.43
CA PRO A 76 -15.84 -16.55 25.25
C PRO A 76 -16.68 -16.36 23.97
N ASP A 77 -18.01 -16.38 24.06
CA ASP A 77 -18.87 -16.09 22.91
C ASP A 77 -18.74 -14.62 22.45
N LEU A 78 -18.67 -13.70 23.41
CA LEU A 78 -18.38 -12.29 23.13
C LEU A 78 -16.97 -12.10 22.52
N ALA A 79 -15.96 -12.82 23.02
CA ALA A 79 -14.61 -12.77 22.47
C ALA A 79 -14.56 -13.32 21.05
N LEU A 80 -15.25 -14.44 20.77
CA LEU A 80 -15.32 -15.05 19.44
C LEU A 80 -16.06 -14.15 18.45
N SER A 81 -17.21 -13.60 18.83
CA SER A 81 -17.97 -12.68 17.98
C SER A 81 -17.20 -11.38 17.71
N THR A 82 -16.51 -10.84 18.72
CA THR A 82 -15.64 -9.66 18.57
C THR A 82 -14.46 -9.96 17.65
N ALA A 83 -13.80 -11.11 17.82
CA ALA A 83 -12.69 -11.54 16.97
C ALA A 83 -13.16 -11.74 15.52
N HIS A 84 -14.32 -12.37 15.31
CA HIS A 84 -14.90 -12.59 13.99
C HIS A 84 -15.26 -11.26 13.29
N SER A 85 -15.89 -10.34 14.02
CA SER A 85 -16.19 -9.00 13.53
C SER A 85 -14.91 -8.23 13.16
N THR A 86 -13.91 -8.24 14.05
CA THR A 86 -12.62 -7.59 13.83
C THR A 86 -11.90 -8.16 12.61
N ALA A 87 -11.90 -9.49 12.43
CA ALA A 87 -11.33 -10.15 11.26
C ALA A 87 -12.05 -9.76 9.96
N LYS A 88 -13.38 -9.62 10.01
CA LYS A 88 -14.18 -9.16 8.87
C LYS A 88 -13.85 -7.71 8.50
N TYR A 89 -13.73 -6.82 9.48
CA TYR A 89 -13.29 -5.44 9.27
C TYR A 89 -11.87 -5.38 8.71
N ALA A 90 -10.94 -6.18 9.24
CA ALA A 90 -9.57 -6.23 8.75
C ALA A 90 -9.48 -6.70 7.29
N ARG A 91 -10.25 -7.72 6.91
CA ARG A 91 -10.33 -8.18 5.51
C ARG A 91 -10.93 -7.11 4.60
N ALA A 92 -12.07 -6.52 4.99
CA ALA A 92 -12.71 -5.45 4.21
C ALA A 92 -11.79 -4.23 4.05
N SER A 93 -11.06 -3.85 5.11
CA SER A 93 -10.08 -2.76 5.07
C SER A 93 -8.91 -3.07 4.13
N LYS A 94 -8.39 -4.31 4.18
CA LYS A 94 -7.34 -4.76 3.25
C LYS A 94 -7.83 -4.75 1.80
N GLU A 95 -9.03 -5.25 1.53
CA GLU A 95 -9.61 -5.26 0.18
C GLU A 95 -9.84 -3.84 -0.35
N ALA A 96 -10.38 -2.94 0.49
CA ALA A 96 -10.52 -1.54 0.15
C ALA A 96 -9.15 -0.88 -0.11
N GLY A 97 -8.14 -1.17 0.72
CA GLY A 97 -6.77 -0.70 0.59
C GLY A 97 -6.08 -1.16 -0.70
N VAL A 98 -6.24 -2.42 -1.09
CA VAL A 98 -5.72 -2.94 -2.37
C VAL A 98 -6.40 -2.25 -3.56
N SER A 99 -7.72 -2.05 -3.49
CA SER A 99 -8.46 -1.33 -4.54
C SER A 99 -8.01 0.14 -4.68
N SER A 100 -7.76 0.81 -3.55
CA SER A 100 -7.27 2.19 -3.51
C SER A 100 -5.83 2.30 -4.00
N GLY A 101 -4.97 1.38 -3.59
CA GLY A 101 -3.57 1.31 -4.04
C GLY A 101 -3.44 1.13 -5.55
N LYS A 102 -4.28 0.29 -6.17
CA LYS A 102 -4.28 0.10 -7.62
C LYS A 102 -4.63 1.38 -8.37
N ARG A 103 -5.65 2.12 -7.91
CA ARG A 103 -6.06 3.40 -8.52
C ARG A 103 -4.99 4.48 -8.39
N THR A 104 -4.34 4.59 -7.24
CA THR A 104 -3.27 5.58 -7.03
C THR A 104 -2.04 5.27 -7.88
N ALA A 105 -1.66 3.99 -8.00
CA ALA A 105 -0.54 3.58 -8.84
C ALA A 105 -0.80 3.85 -10.34
N GLU A 106 -2.03 3.62 -10.81
CA GLU A 106 -2.43 3.94 -12.18
C GLU A 106 -2.40 5.45 -12.44
N MET A 107 -2.91 6.28 -11.52
CA MET A 107 -2.82 7.74 -11.66
C MET A 107 -1.37 8.24 -11.70
N PHE A 108 -0.50 7.70 -10.84
CA PHE A 108 0.92 8.06 -10.85
C PHE A 108 1.59 7.65 -12.16
N ARG A 109 1.30 6.44 -12.68
CA ARG A 109 1.85 5.96 -13.95
C ARG A 109 1.39 6.82 -15.13
N VAL A 110 0.10 7.15 -15.20
CA VAL A 110 -0.44 8.03 -16.25
C VAL A 110 0.18 9.42 -16.14
N GLY A 111 0.25 9.99 -14.94
CA GLY A 111 0.89 11.28 -14.70
C GLY A 111 2.36 11.29 -15.11
N PHE A 112 3.10 10.23 -14.79
CA PHE A 112 4.50 10.06 -15.19
C PHE A 112 4.65 9.98 -16.71
N LEU A 113 3.81 9.20 -17.40
CA LEU A 113 3.81 9.12 -18.87
C LEU A 113 3.49 10.46 -19.52
N VAL A 114 2.49 11.19 -19.00
CA VAL A 114 2.15 12.54 -19.48
C VAL A 114 3.30 13.51 -19.27
N ALA A 115 3.94 13.49 -18.10
CA ALA A 115 5.10 14.34 -17.83
C ALA A 115 6.26 14.04 -18.79
N LEU A 116 6.53 12.76 -19.04
CA LEU A 116 7.59 12.33 -19.94
C LEU A 116 7.26 12.68 -21.40
N LEU A 117 5.99 12.60 -21.80
CA LEU A 117 5.50 13.10 -23.09
C LEU A 117 5.69 14.63 -23.21
N CYS A 118 5.35 15.40 -22.18
CA CYS A 118 5.55 16.84 -22.17
C CYS A 118 7.03 17.22 -22.31
N VAL A 119 7.92 16.54 -21.57
CA VAL A 119 9.37 16.75 -21.67
C VAL A 119 9.87 16.39 -23.07
N SER A 120 9.45 15.24 -23.60
CA SER A 120 9.82 14.81 -24.97
C SER A 120 9.36 15.84 -26.00
N LEU A 121 8.11 16.32 -25.92
CA LEU A 121 7.57 17.34 -26.82
C LEU A 121 8.34 18.66 -26.73
N LEU A 122 8.68 19.10 -25.51
CA LEU A 122 9.39 20.36 -25.27
C LEU A 122 10.81 20.34 -25.83
N ILE A 123 11.44 19.16 -25.94
CA ILE A 123 12.76 18.99 -26.57
C ILE A 123 12.63 18.85 -28.09
N HIS A 124 11.65 18.07 -28.58
CA HIS A 124 11.52 17.78 -30.01
C HIS A 124 10.93 18.95 -30.82
N LEU A 125 10.08 19.79 -30.22
CA LEU A 125 9.43 20.90 -30.93
C LEU A 125 10.45 21.99 -31.37
N PRO A 126 11.37 22.47 -30.51
CA PRO A 126 12.44 23.38 -30.93
C PRO A 126 13.39 22.74 -31.94
N LEU A 127 13.68 21.44 -31.79
CA LEU A 127 14.55 20.71 -32.71
C LEU A 127 13.94 20.59 -34.10
N ALA A 128 12.65 20.26 -34.19
CA ALA A 128 11.91 20.22 -35.46
C ALA A 128 11.82 21.61 -36.11
N ALA A 129 11.56 22.66 -35.32
CA ALA A 129 11.56 24.04 -35.81
C ALA A 129 12.94 24.45 -36.37
N TYR A 130 14.03 24.10 -35.69
CA TYR A 130 15.38 24.35 -36.17
C TYR A 130 15.69 23.57 -37.46
N ASN A 131 15.28 22.31 -37.56
CA ASN A 131 15.49 21.52 -38.78
C ASN A 131 14.72 22.09 -39.99
N LEU A 132 13.51 22.62 -39.78
CA LEU A 132 12.77 23.35 -40.82
C LEU A 132 13.48 24.65 -41.21
N LEU A 133 14.00 25.40 -40.24
CA LEU A 133 14.80 26.59 -40.50
C LEU A 133 16.08 26.24 -41.30
N GLU A 134 16.78 25.18 -40.89
CA GLU A 134 17.95 24.65 -41.60
C GLU A 134 17.60 24.27 -43.03
N LEU A 135 16.45 23.62 -43.27
CA LEU A 135 15.98 23.27 -44.61
C LEU A 135 15.70 24.51 -45.47
N LEU A 136 14.95 25.48 -44.92
CA LEU A 136 14.58 26.71 -45.62
C LEU A 136 15.81 27.56 -45.99
N LEU A 137 16.86 27.52 -45.17
CA LEU A 137 18.09 28.28 -45.36
C LEU A 137 19.21 27.46 -46.03
N LEU A 138 18.89 26.33 -46.68
CA LEU A 138 19.87 25.49 -47.39
C LEU A 138 21.04 25.02 -46.51
N GLY A 139 20.77 24.68 -45.25
CA GLY A 139 21.73 24.07 -44.33
C GLY A 139 22.29 25.02 -43.27
N LYS A 140 23.16 24.47 -42.41
CA LYS A 140 23.75 25.18 -41.26
C LYS A 140 24.47 26.47 -41.65
N VAL A 141 25.13 26.49 -42.81
CA VAL A 141 25.87 27.66 -43.31
C VAL A 141 24.91 28.81 -43.64
N GLY A 142 23.77 28.51 -44.25
CA GLY A 142 22.78 29.54 -44.55
C GLY A 142 22.11 30.08 -43.29
N VAL A 143 21.83 29.23 -42.29
CA VAL A 143 21.35 29.68 -40.97
C VAL A 143 22.34 30.64 -40.33
N ALA A 144 23.63 30.33 -40.35
CA ALA A 144 24.68 31.20 -39.81
C ALA A 144 24.75 32.55 -40.57
N LEU A 145 24.70 32.52 -41.90
CA LEU A 145 24.70 33.72 -42.74
C LEU A 145 23.46 34.60 -42.49
N ALA A 146 22.27 34.01 -42.34
CA ALA A 146 21.05 34.75 -42.05
C ALA A 146 21.06 35.37 -40.66
N LEU A 147 21.53 34.63 -39.64
CA LEU A 147 21.71 35.18 -38.29
C LEU A 147 22.73 36.33 -38.28
N LEU A 148 23.84 36.19 -39.01
CA LEU A 148 24.85 37.24 -39.14
C LEU A 148 24.28 38.49 -39.83
N SER A 149 23.56 38.29 -40.93
CA SER A 149 22.91 39.37 -41.69
C SER A 149 21.85 40.08 -40.85
N PHE A 150 21.04 39.32 -40.13
CA PHE A 150 20.01 39.84 -39.23
C PHE A 150 20.60 40.62 -38.06
N ASN A 151 21.65 40.09 -37.41
CA ASN A 151 22.35 40.79 -36.32
C ASN A 151 23.06 42.06 -36.81
N CYS A 152 23.66 42.05 -37.99
CA CYS A 152 24.30 43.22 -38.58
C CYS A 152 23.27 44.32 -38.91
N ALA A 153 22.15 43.95 -39.53
CA ALA A 153 21.03 44.87 -39.78
C ALA A 153 20.44 45.42 -38.48
N ASN A 154 20.30 44.57 -37.46
CA ASN A 154 19.79 44.97 -36.16
C ASN A 154 20.74 45.90 -35.39
N TYR A 155 22.06 45.70 -35.52
CA TYR A 155 23.07 46.59 -34.96
C TYR A 155 23.08 47.94 -35.67
N TYR A 156 22.97 47.94 -37.00
CA TYR A 156 22.99 49.17 -37.80
C TYR A 156 21.72 50.01 -37.64
N LEU A 157 20.56 49.36 -37.53
CA LEU A 157 19.25 50.03 -37.46
C LEU A 157 18.73 50.21 -36.03
N GLU A 158 19.42 49.64 -35.02
CA GLU A 158 18.97 49.53 -33.61
C GLU A 158 17.51 49.05 -33.45
N TRP A 159 17.04 48.27 -34.42
CA TRP A 159 15.61 48.08 -34.63
C TRP A 159 14.95 47.22 -33.54
N THR A 160 15.66 46.25 -32.97
CA THR A 160 15.13 45.35 -31.94
C THR A 160 16.12 45.05 -30.81
N ARG A 161 15.66 45.15 -29.55
CA ARG A 161 16.43 44.72 -28.36
C ARG A 161 16.59 43.20 -28.25
N TRP A 162 15.80 42.43 -28.99
CA TRP A 162 15.75 40.97 -28.90
C TRP A 162 16.62 40.23 -29.93
N GLY A 163 17.28 40.92 -30.87
CA GLY A 163 18.05 40.27 -31.94
C GLY A 163 19.19 39.39 -31.42
N LEU A 164 20.02 39.93 -30.52
CA LEU A 164 21.11 39.18 -29.88
C LEU A 164 20.62 37.95 -29.10
N PRO A 165 19.69 38.07 -28.12
CA PRO A 165 19.22 36.89 -27.38
C PRO A 165 18.53 35.86 -28.26
N ALA A 166 17.76 36.27 -29.28
CA ALA A 166 17.16 35.34 -30.23
C ALA A 166 18.23 34.56 -31.01
N SER A 167 19.29 35.22 -31.47
CA SER A 167 20.39 34.55 -32.18
C SER A 167 21.17 33.57 -31.29
N VAL A 168 21.39 33.91 -30.01
CA VAL A 168 22.02 33.02 -29.03
C VAL A 168 21.17 31.76 -28.82
N ILE A 169 19.84 31.91 -28.73
CA ILE A 169 18.91 30.78 -28.61
C ILE A 169 18.99 29.88 -29.84
N VAL A 170 18.98 30.44 -31.05
CA VAL A 170 19.06 29.65 -32.30
C VAL A 170 20.40 28.90 -32.38
N VAL A 171 21.51 29.52 -31.98
CA VAL A 171 22.83 28.85 -31.93
C VAL A 171 22.83 27.72 -30.89
N ALA A 172 22.27 27.95 -29.70
CA ALA A 172 22.17 26.91 -28.67
C ALA A 172 21.31 25.72 -29.11
N VAL A 173 20.18 25.97 -29.78
CA VAL A 173 19.34 24.92 -30.38
C VAL A 173 20.08 24.20 -31.52
N GLY A 174 20.85 24.92 -32.34
CA GLY A 174 21.67 24.32 -33.39
C GLY A 174 22.80 23.42 -32.87
N LEU A 175 23.46 23.82 -31.78
CA LEU A 175 24.49 23.03 -31.10
C LEU A 175 23.89 21.77 -30.47
N THR A 176 22.77 21.90 -29.75
CA THR A 176 22.06 20.76 -29.17
C THR A 176 21.54 19.80 -30.26
N SER A 177 21.07 20.31 -31.39
CA SER A 177 20.72 19.49 -32.57
C SER A 177 21.92 18.72 -33.14
N CYS A 178 23.10 19.35 -33.23
CA CYS A 178 24.32 18.66 -33.68
C CYS A 178 24.75 17.55 -32.72
N ILE A 179 24.73 17.82 -31.42
CA ILE A 179 25.05 16.84 -30.38
C ILE A 179 24.05 15.68 -30.41
N TRP A 180 22.75 15.99 -30.57
CA TRP A 180 21.71 14.99 -30.68
C TRP A 180 21.90 14.08 -31.90
N ARG A 181 22.18 14.66 -33.09
CA ARG A 181 22.45 13.88 -34.30
C ARG A 181 23.73 13.04 -34.21
N MET A 182 24.73 13.48 -33.44
CA MET A 182 25.91 12.66 -33.13
C MET A 182 25.56 11.48 -32.22
N GLY A 183 24.71 11.69 -31.21
CA GLY A 183 24.25 10.62 -30.31
C GLY A 183 23.24 9.65 -30.94
N GLU A 184 22.44 10.11 -31.91
CA GLU A 184 21.48 9.27 -32.65
C GLU A 184 22.19 8.14 -33.43
N ALA A 185 23.45 8.35 -33.83
CA ALA A 185 24.27 7.33 -34.49
C ALA A 185 24.56 6.11 -33.59
N ASP A 186 24.51 6.27 -32.27
CA ASP A 186 24.79 5.21 -31.30
C ASP A 186 23.55 4.41 -30.85
N GLY A 187 22.33 4.79 -31.28
CA GLY A 187 21.11 3.99 -31.14
C GLY A 187 20.14 4.26 -29.95
N PRO A 188 20.54 4.68 -28.74
CA PRO A 188 19.63 4.73 -27.58
C PRO A 188 18.64 5.91 -27.59
N LEU A 189 18.89 6.95 -28.40
CA LEU A 189 18.03 8.16 -28.44
C LEU A 189 16.73 7.94 -29.24
N LYS A 190 16.70 6.94 -30.10
CA LYS A 190 15.53 6.63 -30.94
C LYS A 190 14.33 6.15 -30.11
N GLU A 191 14.59 5.50 -28.97
CA GLU A 191 13.56 5.02 -28.03
C GLU A 191 12.86 6.17 -27.26
N LEU A 192 13.45 7.36 -27.22
CA LEU A 192 12.91 8.55 -26.51
C LEU A 192 12.06 9.46 -27.41
N THR A 193 11.85 9.09 -28.67
CA THR A 193 10.96 9.85 -29.56
C THR A 193 9.52 9.82 -29.05
N PRO A 194 8.77 10.92 -29.21
CA PRO A 194 7.40 11.01 -28.71
C PRO A 194 6.48 9.95 -29.32
N SER A 195 6.77 9.50 -30.55
CA SER A 195 6.07 8.38 -31.21
C SER A 195 6.40 7.02 -30.58
N ALA A 196 7.66 6.76 -30.23
CA ALA A 196 8.08 5.52 -29.57
C ALA A 196 7.47 5.42 -28.16
N LEU A 197 7.46 6.53 -27.41
CA LEU A 197 6.83 6.62 -26.09
C LEU A 197 5.32 6.42 -26.16
N LEU A 198 4.65 7.00 -27.17
CA LEU A 198 3.23 6.78 -27.44
C LEU A 198 2.94 5.32 -27.77
N LEU A 199 3.75 4.68 -28.62
CA LEU A 199 3.62 3.27 -28.97
C LEU A 199 3.81 2.36 -27.76
N GLN A 200 4.85 2.58 -26.96
CA GLN A 200 5.07 1.84 -25.71
C GLN A 200 3.93 2.02 -24.70
N ALA A 201 3.41 3.25 -24.56
CA ALA A 201 2.26 3.52 -23.70
C ALA A 201 1.01 2.78 -24.20
N LEU A 202 0.79 2.76 -25.52
CA LEU A 202 -0.38 2.15 -26.14
C LEU A 202 -0.32 0.61 -26.11
N GLU A 203 0.85 0.01 -26.36
CA GLU A 203 1.10 -1.43 -26.16
C GLU A 203 0.94 -1.83 -24.69
N GLY A 204 1.46 -1.01 -23.77
CA GLY A 204 1.34 -1.23 -22.34
C GLY A 204 -0.09 -1.09 -21.80
N MET A 205 -0.99 -0.41 -22.52
CA MET A 205 -2.44 -0.38 -22.24
C MET A 205 -3.15 -1.57 -22.88
N ARG A 206 -2.83 -1.92 -24.13
CA ARG A 206 -3.45 -3.03 -24.86
C ARG A 206 -3.24 -4.37 -24.16
N THR A 207 -2.01 -4.67 -23.75
CA THR A 207 -1.65 -5.89 -23.02
C THR A 207 -2.42 -6.09 -21.72
N ARG A 208 -2.94 -5.02 -21.11
CA ARG A 208 -3.73 -5.08 -19.87
C ARG A 208 -5.23 -5.09 -20.10
N ALA A 209 -5.70 -4.68 -21.27
CA ALA A 209 -7.10 -4.86 -21.66
C ALA A 209 -7.39 -6.32 -22.04
N GLU A 210 -6.35 -7.06 -22.41
CA GLU A 210 -6.40 -8.49 -22.75
C GLU A 210 -6.19 -9.42 -21.54
N GLN A 211 -5.90 -8.88 -20.34
CA GLN A 211 -5.74 -9.60 -19.06
C GLN A 211 -6.92 -9.39 -18.11
#